data_AF-A0A2S7QBX3-F1
#
_entry.id   AF-A0A2S7QBX3-F1
#
_cell.length_a   1.000
_cell.length_b   1.000
_cell.length_c   1.000
_cell.angle_alpha   90.00
_cell.angle_beta   90.00
_cell.angle_gamma   90.00
#
_symmetry.space_group_name_H-M   'P 1'
#
loop_
_entity.id
_entity.type
_entity.pdbx_description
1 polymer ?
#
loop_
_entity_poly.entity_id
_entity_poly.type
_entity_poly.pdbx_seq_one_letter_code
_entity_poly.pdbx_strand_id
1 'polypeptide(L)'
;MKKFLASTSGADEEPSATIAAPLLEDTQARASLPVYAMYHILTIVTFPDLEMPQPRHHHELFVLSDPITGSGISHYVTGALVSGMHYESKPVLDPEQSEIFHSKEYLGTVQIPDYPHEVDRVWKVKLHHRSKKLSIFRG
;
A
#
# COMPACT_ATOMS: atom_id res chain seq x y z
N MET A 1 -61.94 -63.82 -14.68
CA MET A 1 -60.51 -63.72 -14.28
C MET A 1 -59.66 -64.41 -15.33
N LYS A 2 -59.09 -63.65 -16.28
CA LYS A 2 -58.08 -64.10 -17.26
C LYS A 2 -57.21 -62.87 -17.58
N LYS A 3 -55.92 -62.99 -17.30
CA LYS A 3 -54.91 -61.92 -17.43
C LYS A 3 -54.57 -61.74 -18.92
N PHE A 4 -54.57 -60.50 -19.39
CA PHE A 4 -53.95 -60.10 -20.66
C PHE A 4 -52.64 -59.39 -20.32
N LEU A 5 -51.52 -59.90 -20.85
CA LEU A 5 -50.23 -59.22 -20.84
C LEU A 5 -50.03 -58.60 -22.23
N ALA A 6 -49.86 -57.28 -22.25
CA ALA A 6 -49.45 -56.53 -23.43
C ALA A 6 -47.93 -56.34 -23.42
N SER A 7 -47.39 -56.33 -24.64
CA SER A 7 -45.97 -56.31 -25.01
C SER A 7 -45.48 -54.87 -25.27
N THR A 8 -44.19 -54.75 -25.64
CA THR A 8 -43.47 -53.57 -26.20
C THR A 8 -42.94 -52.57 -25.16
N SER A 9 -41.77 -51.93 -25.28
CA SER A 9 -40.69 -51.87 -26.28
C SER A 9 -39.44 -51.30 -25.57
N GLY A 10 -38.25 -51.58 -26.09
CA GLY A 10 -37.01 -50.97 -25.62
C GLY A 10 -36.64 -49.65 -26.30
N ALA A 11 -35.50 -49.13 -25.82
CA ALA A 11 -34.56 -48.15 -26.38
C ALA A 11 -34.65 -46.68 -25.93
N ASP A 12 -33.44 -46.17 -25.59
CA ASP A 12 -32.95 -44.77 -25.50
C ASP A 12 -33.26 -44.04 -24.16
N GLU A 13 -32.35 -43.47 -23.36
CA GLU A 13 -31.00 -42.86 -23.51
C GLU A 13 -30.18 -42.97 -22.17
N GLU A 14 -28.85 -43.15 -22.25
CA GLU A 14 -27.82 -42.69 -21.27
C GLU A 14 -27.46 -41.21 -21.59
N PRO A 15 -26.85 -40.36 -20.72
CA PRO A 15 -25.91 -40.72 -19.64
C PRO A 15 -26.00 -39.88 -18.33
N SER A 16 -25.53 -40.41 -17.20
CA SER A 16 -25.27 -39.59 -16.00
C SER A 16 -23.83 -39.80 -15.48
N ALA A 17 -23.01 -38.77 -15.72
CA ALA A 17 -21.61 -38.70 -15.36
C ALA A 17 -21.40 -38.56 -13.84
N THR A 18 -20.53 -39.43 -13.31
CA THR A 18 -19.27 -39.13 -12.61
C THR A 18 -19.21 -37.93 -11.62
N ILE A 19 -18.65 -38.25 -10.44
CA ILE A 19 -17.98 -37.43 -9.41
C ILE A 19 -18.84 -36.96 -8.22
N ALA A 20 -18.77 -37.71 -7.13
CA ALA A 20 -18.90 -37.17 -5.77
C ALA A 20 -17.60 -37.45 -5.00
N ALA A 21 -16.67 -36.50 -5.07
CA ALA A 21 -15.58 -36.39 -4.10
C ALA A 21 -16.10 -35.55 -2.91
N PRO A 22 -15.86 -35.97 -1.65
CA PRO A 22 -16.32 -35.18 -0.51
C PRO A 22 -15.39 -33.99 -0.28
N LEU A 23 -15.97 -32.80 -0.46
CA LEU A 23 -15.83 -31.57 0.32
C LEU A 23 -14.45 -31.34 0.98
N LEU A 24 -13.62 -30.54 0.28
CA LEU A 24 -12.42 -29.90 0.84
C LEU A 24 -12.81 -28.90 1.94
N GLU A 25 -11.92 -28.84 2.92
CA GLU A 25 -11.99 -28.09 4.18
C GLU A 25 -12.33 -26.61 4.01
N ASP A 26 -13.51 -26.21 4.46
CA ASP A 26 -13.82 -24.81 4.75
C ASP A 26 -13.15 -24.40 6.07
N THR A 27 -12.59 -23.19 6.08
CA THR A 27 -12.16 -22.38 7.24
C THR A 27 -10.64 -22.35 7.50
N GLN A 28 -9.90 -21.52 6.74
CA GLN A 28 -8.99 -20.48 7.27
C GLN A 28 -8.23 -19.71 6.15
N ALA A 29 -8.91 -19.24 5.10
CA ALA A 29 -8.33 -18.22 4.21
C ALA A 29 -9.15 -16.94 4.39
N ARG A 30 -8.94 -16.25 5.51
CA ARG A 30 -9.33 -14.85 5.65
C ARG A 30 -8.61 -14.12 4.53
N ALA A 31 -9.33 -13.77 3.46
CA ALA A 31 -8.79 -13.06 2.33
C ALA A 31 -8.09 -11.79 2.84
N SER A 32 -6.76 -11.86 2.98
CA SER A 32 -5.96 -10.71 3.30
C SER A 32 -6.05 -9.81 2.09
N LEU A 33 -6.70 -8.65 2.24
CA LEU A 33 -6.68 -7.63 1.21
C LEU A 33 -5.22 -7.34 0.86
N PRO A 34 -4.90 -7.11 -0.42
CA PRO A 34 -3.53 -6.84 -0.81
C PRO A 34 -3.06 -5.58 -0.09
N VAL A 35 -1.78 -5.56 0.27
CA VAL A 35 -1.17 -4.48 1.06
C VAL A 35 0.10 -3.96 0.40
N TYR A 36 0.38 -2.68 0.59
CA TYR A 36 1.67 -2.07 0.29
C TYR A 36 2.52 -1.97 1.55
N ALA A 37 3.83 -2.23 1.41
CA ALA A 37 4.79 -2.00 2.48
C ALA A 37 5.19 -0.52 2.53
N MET A 38 5.28 0.02 3.75
CA MET A 38 5.60 1.41 4.01
C MET A 38 6.94 1.51 4.74
N TYR A 39 7.75 2.46 4.30
CA TYR A 39 9.10 2.69 4.83
C TYR A 39 9.32 4.17 5.12
N HIS A 40 10.02 4.47 6.21
CA HIS A 40 10.60 5.77 6.47
C HIS A 40 11.99 5.81 5.83
N ILE A 41 12.19 6.75 4.92
CA ILE A 41 13.46 7.01 4.26
C ILE A 41 14.07 8.29 4.85
N LEU A 42 15.36 8.23 5.12
CA LEU A 42 16.19 9.41 5.35
C LEU A 42 17.10 9.62 4.14
N THR A 43 17.12 10.84 3.62
CA THR A 43 18.07 11.27 2.58
C THR A 43 18.92 12.44 3.08
N ILE A 44 20.15 12.56 2.60
CA ILE A 44 21.09 13.62 2.98
C ILE A 44 20.67 14.91 2.28
N VAL A 45 20.49 15.98 3.06
CA VAL A 45 20.25 17.33 2.50
C VAL A 45 21.59 17.93 2.11
N THR A 46 21.81 18.08 0.81
CA THR A 46 23.09 18.57 0.25
C THR A 46 23.23 20.09 0.24
N PHE A 47 22.16 20.84 0.49
CA PHE A 47 22.22 22.30 0.55
C PHE A 47 22.67 22.77 1.95
N PRO A 48 23.84 23.43 2.07
CA PRO A 48 24.32 23.94 3.35
C PRO A 48 23.46 25.12 3.78
N ASP A 49 22.88 24.99 4.97
CA ASP A 49 22.40 26.14 5.74
C ASP A 49 23.52 26.37 6.76
N LEU A 50 24.15 27.53 6.68
CA LEU A 50 25.37 27.89 7.43
C LEU A 50 25.10 27.95 8.94
N GLU A 51 23.85 28.04 9.37
CA GLU A 51 23.49 28.15 10.79
C GLU A 51 23.08 26.83 11.45
N MET A 52 23.02 25.71 10.70
CA MET A 52 22.59 24.42 11.24
C MET A 52 23.68 23.33 11.17
N PRO A 53 23.87 22.53 12.25
CA PRO A 53 24.84 21.44 12.28
C PRO A 53 24.52 20.37 11.22
N GLN A 54 25.58 19.80 10.64
CA GLN A 54 25.50 18.73 9.64
C GLN A 54 25.83 17.36 10.28
N PRO A 55 25.33 16.25 9.74
CA PRO A 55 24.45 16.12 8.56
C PRO A 55 22.98 16.37 8.88
N ARG A 56 22.23 16.89 7.90
CA ARG A 56 20.77 17.02 7.98
C ARG A 56 20.11 15.97 7.10
N HIS A 57 19.03 15.40 7.60
CA HIS A 57 18.25 14.41 6.87
C HIS A 57 16.89 14.96 6.47
N HIS A 58 16.51 14.73 5.21
CA HIS A 58 15.15 14.89 4.74
C HIS A 58 14.40 13.58 4.97
N HIS A 59 13.20 13.69 5.55
CA HIS A 59 12.37 12.56 5.93
C HIS A 59 11.30 12.34 4.86
N GLU A 60 11.24 11.13 4.31
CA GLU A 60 10.25 10.74 3.32
C GLU A 60 9.54 9.47 3.78
N LEU A 61 8.25 9.36 3.46
CA LEU A 61 7.51 8.12 3.58
C LEU A 61 7.43 7.49 2.20
N PHE A 62 8.06 6.33 2.05
CA PHE A 62 8.05 5.58 0.81
C PHE A 62 7.05 4.43 0.90
N VAL A 63 6.16 4.35 -0.08
CA VAL A 63 5.21 3.25 -0.23
C VAL A 63 5.66 2.39 -1.41
N LEU A 64 6.05 1.16 -1.13
CA LEU A 64 6.51 0.21 -2.14
C LEU A 64 5.31 -0.31 -2.93
N SER A 65 5.19 0.13 -4.19
CA SER A 65 4.09 -0.27 -5.07
C SER A 65 4.44 -1.49 -5.92
N ASP A 66 5.71 -1.65 -6.29
CA ASP A 66 6.21 -2.79 -7.07
C ASP A 66 7.44 -3.41 -6.38
N PRO A 67 7.29 -4.59 -5.75
CA PRO A 67 8.39 -5.27 -5.08
C PRO A 67 9.41 -5.89 -6.05
N ILE A 68 9.09 -6.07 -7.33
CA ILE A 68 10.01 -6.63 -8.32
C ILE A 68 11.05 -5.59 -8.73
N THR A 69 10.60 -4.36 -8.99
CA THR A 69 11.49 -3.25 -9.39
C THR A 69 12.01 -2.44 -8.20
N GLY A 70 11.42 -2.60 -7.01
CA GLY A 70 11.70 -1.75 -5.85
C GLY A 70 11.09 -0.34 -5.96
N SER A 71 10.27 -0.09 -6.99
CA SER A 71 9.67 1.23 -7.23
C SER A 71 8.41 1.46 -6.38
N GLY A 72 8.12 2.74 -6.17
CA GLY A 72 7.07 3.15 -5.26
C GLY A 72 6.74 4.62 -5.36
N ILE A 73 6.08 5.12 -4.32
CA ILE A 73 5.69 6.52 -4.21
C ILE A 73 6.31 7.09 -2.93
N SER A 74 7.12 8.13 -3.08
CA SER A 74 7.65 8.92 -1.96
C SER A 74 6.71 10.06 -1.64
N HIS A 75 6.35 10.16 -0.38
CA HIS A 75 5.56 11.22 0.24
C HIS A 75 6.46 12.05 1.13
N TYR A 76 6.53 13.35 0.90
CA TYR A 76 7.43 14.23 1.65
C TYR A 76 6.86 15.64 1.77
N VAL A 77 7.53 16.46 2.57
CA VAL A 77 7.18 17.87 2.76
C VAL A 77 8.30 18.72 2.19
N THR A 78 7.95 19.56 1.22
CA THR A 78 8.85 20.54 0.62
C THR A 78 8.40 21.96 0.91
N GLY A 79 9.18 22.96 0.51
CA GLY A 79 8.88 24.38 0.70
C GLY A 79 9.76 25.05 1.76
N ALA A 80 9.72 26.38 1.78
CA ALA A 80 10.43 27.19 2.75
C ALA A 80 9.52 27.59 3.91
N LEU A 81 10.09 27.76 5.09
CA LEU A 81 9.34 28.19 6.28
C LEU A 81 8.56 29.49 6.05
N VAL A 82 9.12 30.41 5.25
CA VAL A 82 8.55 31.73 4.97
C VAL A 82 7.43 31.67 3.93
N SER A 83 7.56 30.82 2.89
CA SER A 83 6.56 30.66 1.83
C SER A 83 5.45 29.67 2.18
N GLY A 84 5.71 28.80 3.16
CA GLY A 84 4.85 27.68 3.52
C GLY A 84 5.49 26.34 3.19
N MET A 85 5.20 25.36 4.04
CA MET A 85 5.53 23.95 3.81
C MET A 85 4.35 23.27 3.11
N HIS A 86 4.63 22.48 2.08
CA HIS A 86 3.65 21.81 1.24
C HIS A 86 3.92 20.31 1.19
N TYR A 87 2.85 19.53 1.20
CA TYR A 87 2.90 18.11 0.93
C TYR A 87 3.13 17.84 -0.55
N GLU A 88 4.01 16.92 -0.87
CA GLU A 88 4.20 16.41 -2.22
C GLU A 88 4.29 14.88 -2.19
N SER A 89 3.81 14.25 -3.25
CA SER A 89 3.97 12.81 -3.49
C SER A 89 4.42 12.59 -4.93
N LYS A 90 5.48 11.80 -5.12
CA LYS A 90 6.01 11.50 -6.46
C LYS A 90 6.32 10.00 -6.60
N PRO A 91 6.14 9.43 -7.80
CA PRO A 91 6.68 8.11 -8.10
C PRO A 91 8.21 8.18 -8.10
N VAL A 92 8.85 7.21 -7.45
CA VAL A 92 10.31 7.07 -7.42
C VAL A 92 10.71 5.63 -7.69
N LEU A 93 11.90 5.46 -8.25
CA LEU A 93 12.57 4.16 -8.30
C LEU A 93 13.06 3.79 -6.88
N ASP A 94 13.75 2.67 -6.77
CA ASP A 94 14.30 2.20 -5.50
C ASP A 94 15.16 3.30 -4.81
N PRO A 95 14.73 3.80 -3.63
CA PRO A 95 15.43 4.88 -2.94
C PRO A 95 16.84 4.49 -2.51
N GLU A 96 17.14 3.20 -2.34
CA GLU A 96 18.46 2.71 -1.95
C GLU A 96 19.52 2.93 -3.06
N GLN A 97 19.09 3.13 -4.30
CA GLN A 97 19.98 3.42 -5.43
C GLN A 97 20.35 4.90 -5.53
N SER A 98 19.78 5.76 -4.70
CA SER A 98 20.05 7.19 -4.72
C SER A 98 21.35 7.52 -3.97
N GLU A 99 22.20 8.38 -4.55
CA GLU A 99 23.45 8.83 -3.90
C GLU A 99 23.21 9.58 -2.59
N ILE A 100 22.04 10.20 -2.44
CA ILE A 100 21.64 10.92 -1.23
C ILE A 100 20.96 10.01 -0.21
N PHE A 101 20.85 8.71 -0.46
CA PHE A 101 20.25 7.77 0.48
C PHE A 101 21.06 7.68 1.78
N HIS A 102 20.37 7.71 2.92
CA HIS A 102 21.00 7.53 4.24
C HIS A 102 20.49 6.27 4.93
N SER A 103 19.17 6.11 5.06
CA SER A 103 18.59 4.94 5.73
C SER A 103 17.16 4.65 5.29
N LYS A 104 16.73 3.41 5.52
CA LYS A 104 15.37 2.91 5.29
C LYS A 104 14.92 2.08 6.48
N GLU A 105 13.78 2.45 7.05
CA GLU A 105 13.18 1.77 8.20
C GLU A 105 11.76 1.32 7.82
N TYR A 106 11.42 0.06 8.09
CA TYR A 106 10.06 -0.43 7.86
C TYR A 106 9.10 0.10 8.91
N LEU A 107 8.01 0.73 8.47
CA LEU A 107 6.99 1.30 9.35
C LEU A 107 5.76 0.41 9.52
N GLY A 108 5.42 -0.39 8.51
CA GLY A 108 4.19 -1.18 8.49
C GLY A 108 3.64 -1.38 7.09
N THR A 109 2.35 -1.71 7.02
CA THR A 109 1.63 -1.88 5.76
C THR A 109 0.38 -1.02 5.70
N VAL A 110 -0.05 -0.70 4.48
CA VAL A 110 -1.34 -0.07 4.18
C VAL A 110 -2.11 -0.94 3.21
N GLN A 111 -3.42 -1.06 3.39
CA GLN A 111 -4.25 -1.81 2.45
C GLN A 111 -4.33 -1.03 1.13
N ILE A 112 -4.24 -1.74 0.00
CA ILE A 112 -4.37 -1.11 -1.32
C ILE A 112 -5.63 -0.24 -1.45
N PRO A 113 -6.84 -0.66 -1.03
CA PRO A 113 -8.04 0.19 -1.16
C PRO A 113 -7.98 1.49 -0.35
N ASP A 114 -7.19 1.52 0.73
CA ASP A 114 -7.06 2.70 1.60
C ASP A 114 -5.99 3.68 1.09
N TYR A 115 -5.14 3.23 0.17
CA TYR A 115 -4.08 4.03 -0.44
C TYR A 115 -4.54 4.68 -1.76
N PRO A 116 -4.27 5.98 -2.00
CA PRO A 116 -3.46 6.90 -1.19
C PRO A 116 -4.24 7.68 -0.12
N HIS A 117 -5.56 7.51 -0.02
CA HIS A 117 -6.44 8.37 0.76
C HIS A 117 -6.07 8.50 2.25
N GLU A 118 -5.79 7.39 2.93
CA GLU A 118 -5.43 7.41 4.35
C GLU A 118 -4.05 8.03 4.60
N VAL A 119 -3.07 7.76 3.72
CA VAL A 119 -1.73 8.37 3.81
C VAL A 119 -1.82 9.88 3.62
N ASP A 120 -2.51 10.32 2.57
CA ASP A 120 -2.74 11.74 2.29
C ASP A 120 -3.42 12.46 3.45
N ARG A 121 -4.43 11.83 4.06
CA ARG A 121 -5.18 12.39 5.20
C ARG A 121 -4.25 12.63 6.39
N VAL A 122 -3.43 11.65 6.75
CA VAL A 122 -2.50 11.76 7.88
C VAL A 122 -1.48 12.87 7.65
N TRP A 123 -0.92 12.95 6.43
CA TRP A 123 0.10 13.96 6.09
C TRP A 123 -0.48 15.37 6.02
N LYS A 124 -1.65 15.54 5.43
CA LYS A 124 -2.38 16.82 5.41
C LYS A 124 -2.69 17.29 6.84
N VAL A 125 -3.16 16.42 7.73
CA VAL A 125 -3.45 16.80 9.13
C VAL A 125 -2.16 17.18 9.88
N LYS A 126 -1.08 16.41 9.75
CA LYS A 126 0.20 16.71 10.42
C LYS A 126 0.82 18.03 9.96
N LEU A 127 0.70 18.37 8.67
CA LEU A 127 1.14 19.67 8.15
C LEU A 127 0.40 20.85 8.78
N HIS A 128 -0.92 20.76 8.89
CA HIS A 128 -1.72 21.81 9.51
C HIS A 128 -1.39 22.01 10.99
N HIS A 129 -0.96 20.96 11.71
CA HIS A 129 -0.59 21.07 13.12
C HIS A 129 0.83 21.62 13.33
N ARG A 130 1.81 21.29 12.47
CA ARG A 130 3.17 21.85 12.55
C ARG A 130 3.20 23.34 12.21
N SER A 131 2.46 23.81 11.21
CA SER A 131 2.40 25.25 10.89
C SER A 131 1.82 26.10 12.02
N LYS A 132 0.92 25.55 12.85
CA LYS A 132 0.34 26.28 13.99
C LYS A 132 1.29 26.37 15.19
N LYS A 133 2.20 25.41 15.36
CA LYS A 133 3.08 25.35 16.55
C LYS A 133 4.22 26.38 16.52
N LEU A 134 4.54 26.97 15.36
CA LEU A 134 5.58 27.99 15.24
C LEU A 134 5.04 29.44 15.20
N SER A 135 3.72 29.64 15.23
CA SER A 135 3.12 30.99 15.33
C SER A 135 3.08 31.53 16.76
N ILE A 136 3.66 30.83 17.74
CA ILE A 136 3.59 31.18 19.17
C ILE A 136 4.85 31.93 19.67
N PHE A 137 5.80 32.25 18.79
CA PHE A 137 6.90 33.19 19.08
C PHE A 137 6.72 34.49 18.28
N ARG A 138 5.73 35.27 18.69
CA ARG A 138 5.75 36.73 18.55
C ARG A 138 5.49 37.31 19.94
N GLY A 139 6.58 37.52 20.66
CA GLY A 139 6.68 38.37 21.84
C GLY A 139 7.78 39.38 21.58
#